data_AF-R0M986-F1
#
_entry.id   AF-R0M986-F1
#
_cell.length_a   1.000
_cell.length_b   1.000
_cell.length_c   1.000
_cell.angle_alpha   90.00
_cell.angle_beta   90.00
_cell.angle_gamma   90.00
#
_symmetry.space_group_name_H-M   'P 1'
#
loop_
_entity.id
_entity.type
_entity.pdbx_description
1 polymer ?
#
loop_
_entity_poly.entity_id
_entity_poly.type
_entity_poly.pdbx_seq_one_letter_code
_entity_poly.pdbx_strand_id
1 'polypeptide(L)'
;MLHYTKEDLIELGAEITTREIYQQPDVWKEAFESYQAKREEIAAFLQGIADKHDYIKVILTGAGTSAYVGDTLVPYFKEAYDERKWNFNAIATTDIVANPETYLKKDVATVLVSFARSGNSPESVATVDLAKAW
;
A
#
# COMPACT_ATOMS: atom_id res chain seq x y z
N MET A 1 -25.31 -14.85 -4.79
CA MET A 1 -24.19 -15.63 -4.22
C MET A 1 -24.75 -16.95 -3.72
N LEU A 2 -24.19 -18.09 -4.16
CA LEU A 2 -24.83 -19.39 -3.95
C LEU A 2 -26.29 -19.38 -4.47
N HIS A 3 -27.27 -19.69 -3.62
CA HIS A 3 -28.69 -19.70 -3.96
C HIS A 3 -29.43 -18.39 -3.63
N TYR A 4 -28.75 -17.39 -3.05
CA TYR A 4 -29.37 -16.13 -2.65
C TYR A 4 -29.63 -15.20 -3.84
N THR A 5 -30.86 -14.69 -3.92
CA THR A 5 -31.28 -13.57 -4.77
C THR A 5 -30.73 -12.25 -4.26
N LYS A 6 -30.92 -11.16 -5.01
CA LYS A 6 -30.49 -9.83 -4.56
C LYS A 6 -31.33 -9.38 -3.37
N GLU A 7 -32.62 -9.64 -3.39
CA GLU A 7 -33.57 -9.33 -2.33
C GLU A 7 -33.16 -10.04 -1.02
N ASP A 8 -32.84 -11.34 -1.09
CA ASP A 8 -32.34 -12.08 0.08
C ASP A 8 -31.07 -11.42 0.67
N LEU A 9 -30.15 -10.99 -0.18
CA LEU A 9 -28.91 -10.33 0.26
C LEU A 9 -29.16 -8.94 0.86
N ILE A 10 -30.18 -8.21 0.39
CA ILE A 10 -30.58 -6.93 0.98
C ILE A 10 -31.17 -7.17 2.38
N GLU A 11 -32.08 -8.14 2.52
CA GLU A 11 -32.68 -8.49 3.81
C GLU A 11 -31.64 -8.95 4.83
N LEU A 12 -30.58 -9.64 4.38
CA LEU A 12 -29.46 -10.06 5.21
C LEU A 12 -28.42 -8.95 5.49
N GLY A 13 -28.57 -7.75 4.91
CA GLY A 13 -27.59 -6.67 5.01
C GLY A 13 -26.25 -6.99 4.34
N ALA A 14 -26.22 -7.96 3.41
CA ALA A 14 -25.03 -8.51 2.78
C ALA A 14 -24.84 -8.08 1.31
N GLU A 15 -25.80 -7.36 0.71
CA GLU A 15 -25.78 -6.99 -0.72
C GLU A 15 -24.47 -6.28 -1.12
N ILE A 16 -24.06 -5.27 -0.36
CA ILE A 16 -22.92 -4.42 -0.70
C ILE A 16 -21.63 -5.24 -0.69
N THR A 17 -21.33 -5.89 0.43
CA THR A 17 -20.11 -6.70 0.58
C THR A 17 -20.08 -7.85 -0.42
N THR A 18 -21.22 -8.50 -0.67
CA THR A 18 -21.31 -9.57 -1.66
C THR A 18 -20.98 -9.05 -3.05
N ARG A 19 -21.58 -7.93 -3.47
CA ARG A 19 -21.30 -7.32 -4.76
C ARG A 19 -19.83 -6.88 -4.88
N GLU A 20 -19.28 -6.28 -3.83
CA GLU A 20 -17.86 -5.87 -3.79
C GLU A 20 -16.89 -7.04 -3.91
N ILE A 21 -17.21 -8.21 -3.34
CA ILE A 21 -16.40 -9.42 -3.51
C ILE A 21 -16.45 -9.92 -4.95
N TYR A 22 -17.65 -9.96 -5.55
CA TYR A 22 -17.84 -10.53 -6.89
C TYR A 22 -17.29 -9.65 -8.01
N GLN A 23 -17.22 -8.33 -7.84
CA GLN A 23 -16.68 -7.41 -8.85
C GLN A 23 -15.14 -7.39 -8.88
N GLN A 24 -14.44 -8.06 -7.96
CA GLN A 24 -12.97 -8.01 -7.88
C GLN A 24 -12.26 -8.35 -9.19
N PRO A 25 -12.65 -9.38 -9.97
CA PRO A 25 -12.01 -9.67 -11.25
C PRO A 25 -12.07 -8.50 -12.24
N ASP A 26 -13.21 -7.82 -12.33
CA ASP A 26 -13.39 -6.67 -13.22
C ASP A 26 -12.58 -5.46 -12.72
N VAL A 27 -12.61 -5.21 -11.41
CA VAL A 27 -11.80 -4.14 -10.77
C VAL A 27 -10.30 -4.38 -10.95
N TRP A 28 -9.84 -5.63 -10.88
CA TRP A 28 -8.43 -5.96 -11.11
C TRP A 28 -8.02 -5.72 -12.56
N LYS A 29 -8.91 -6.01 -13.52
CA LYS A 29 -8.66 -5.72 -14.92
C LYS A 29 -8.50 -4.22 -15.16
N GLU A 30 -9.41 -3.41 -14.62
CA GLU A 30 -9.33 -1.95 -14.70
C GLU A 30 -8.06 -1.39 -14.02
N ALA A 31 -7.70 -1.94 -12.86
CA ALA A 31 -6.47 -1.59 -12.16
C ALA A 31 -5.21 -1.94 -12.98
N PHE A 32 -5.22 -3.10 -13.65
CA PHE A 32 -4.13 -3.54 -14.51
C PHE A 32 -3.98 -2.66 -15.75
N GLU A 33 -5.09 -2.30 -16.41
CA GLU A 33 -5.09 -1.37 -17.54
C GLU A 33 -4.57 0.02 -17.12
N SER A 34 -4.96 0.49 -15.94
CA SER A 34 -4.46 1.74 -15.36
C SER A 34 -2.95 1.69 -15.08
N TYR A 35 -2.45 0.57 -14.55
CA TYR A 35 -1.02 0.34 -14.38
C TYR A 35 -0.29 0.34 -15.73
N GLN A 36 -0.82 -0.40 -16.72
CA GLN A 36 -0.19 -0.51 -18.04
C GLN A 36 -0.06 0.85 -18.72
N ALA A 37 -1.08 1.70 -18.62
CA ALA A 37 -1.05 3.06 -19.16
C ALA A 37 0.01 3.97 -18.50
N LYS A 38 0.37 3.70 -17.24
CA LYS A 38 1.34 4.51 -16.46
C LYS A 38 2.69 3.84 -16.25
N ARG A 39 2.89 2.63 -16.80
CA ARG A 39 4.05 1.78 -16.51
C ARG A 39 5.38 2.50 -16.73
N GLU A 40 5.52 3.21 -17.85
CA GLU A 40 6.77 3.91 -18.19
C GLU A 40 7.02 5.12 -17.27
N GLU A 41 5.97 5.83 -16.88
CA GLU A 41 6.06 6.94 -15.91
C GLU A 41 6.49 6.43 -14.53
N ILE A 42 5.87 5.34 -14.06
CA ILE A 42 6.21 4.70 -12.78
C ILE A 42 7.66 4.20 -12.78
N ALA A 43 8.09 3.57 -13.88
CA ALA A 43 9.46 3.07 -14.02
C ALA A 43 10.46 4.23 -14.00
N ALA A 44 10.20 5.32 -14.74
CA ALA A 44 11.06 6.50 -14.74
C ALA A 44 11.14 7.18 -13.36
N PHE A 45 10.02 7.25 -12.64
CA PHE A 45 9.99 7.79 -11.27
C PHE A 45 10.89 6.97 -10.33
N LEU A 46 10.74 5.65 -10.31
CA LEU A 46 11.54 4.77 -9.45
C LEU A 46 13.03 4.78 -9.86
N GLN A 47 13.33 4.79 -11.16
CA GLN A 47 14.71 4.89 -11.65
C GLN A 47 15.36 6.20 -11.23
N GLY A 48 14.64 7.33 -11.32
CA GLY A 48 15.14 8.62 -10.88
C GLY A 48 15.45 8.71 -9.38
N ILE A 49 14.87 7.84 -8.55
CA ILE A 49 15.23 7.68 -7.14
C ILE A 49 16.47 6.78 -7.02
N ALA A 50 16.49 5.66 -7.74
CA ALA A 50 17.61 4.72 -7.77
C ALA A 50 18.94 5.37 -8.18
N ASP A 51 18.89 6.32 -9.12
CA ASP A 51 20.07 7.02 -9.62
C ASP A 51 20.67 8.00 -8.62
N LYS A 52 19.91 8.43 -7.60
CA LYS A 52 20.31 9.45 -6.63
C LYS A 52 20.79 8.89 -5.30
N HIS A 53 20.42 7.66 -4.97
CA HIS A 53 20.61 7.10 -3.63
C HIS A 53 21.13 5.66 -3.70
N ASP A 54 22.26 5.39 -3.07
CA ASP A 54 22.85 4.04 -3.02
C ASP A 54 22.06 3.08 -2.12
N TYR A 55 21.37 3.62 -1.12
CA TYR A 55 20.48 2.88 -0.22
C TYR A 55 19.13 3.57 -0.16
N ILE A 56 18.05 2.82 -0.39
CA ILE A 56 16.67 3.30 -0.36
C ILE A 56 15.85 2.41 0.57
N LYS A 57 15.26 3.01 1.59
CA LYS A 57 14.29 2.34 2.45
C LYS A 57 12.89 2.49 1.85
N VAL A 58 12.25 1.37 1.51
CA VAL A 58 10.84 1.36 1.08
C VAL A 58 9.98 0.93 2.25
N ILE A 59 9.00 1.76 2.60
CA ILE A 59 8.05 1.47 3.67
C ILE A 59 6.65 1.35 3.05
N LEU A 60 6.11 0.13 3.05
CA LEU A 60 4.72 -0.17 2.74
C LEU A 60 3.90 0.03 4.01
N THR A 61 2.97 0.99 3.99
CA THR A 61 2.26 1.41 5.21
C THR A 61 0.76 1.53 5.00
N GLY A 62 -0.01 1.15 6.01
CA GLY A 62 -1.46 1.26 6.07
C GLY A 62 -1.98 0.92 7.47
N ALA A 63 -3.29 1.06 7.70
CA ALA A 63 -3.95 0.65 8.94
C ALA A 63 -4.93 -0.52 8.68
N GLY A 64 -5.01 -1.47 9.62
CA GLY A 64 -5.90 -2.63 9.51
C GLY A 64 -5.60 -3.46 8.26
N THR A 65 -6.64 -3.80 7.48
CA THR A 65 -6.49 -4.56 6.22
C THR A 65 -5.52 -3.91 5.24
N SER A 66 -5.36 -2.58 5.26
CA SER A 66 -4.40 -1.90 4.40
C SER A 66 -2.94 -2.16 4.82
N ALA A 67 -2.66 -2.46 6.09
CA ALA A 67 -1.32 -2.88 6.52
C ALA A 67 -0.94 -4.24 5.92
N TYR A 68 -1.91 -5.16 5.86
CA TYR A 68 -1.70 -6.53 5.38
C TYR A 68 -1.30 -6.62 3.89
N VAL A 69 -1.52 -5.56 3.11
CA VAL A 69 -0.98 -5.43 1.75
C VAL A 69 0.55 -5.49 1.79
N GLY A 70 1.17 -4.72 2.69
CA GLY A 70 2.61 -4.75 2.89
C GLY A 70 3.10 -6.11 3.39
N ASP A 71 2.45 -6.63 4.43
CA ASP A 71 2.85 -7.91 5.05
C ASP A 71 2.83 -9.07 4.04
N THR A 72 1.86 -9.07 3.13
CA THR A 72 1.73 -10.11 2.09
C THR A 72 2.81 -9.99 1.02
N LEU A 73 3.18 -8.77 0.61
CA LEU A 73 4.07 -8.53 -0.54
C LEU A 73 5.56 -8.46 -0.19
N VAL A 74 5.91 -8.03 1.02
CA VAL A 74 7.30 -7.83 1.43
C VAL A 74 8.17 -9.09 1.34
N PRO A 75 7.70 -10.31 1.66
CA PRO A 75 8.50 -11.52 1.48
C PRO A 75 9.00 -11.69 0.04
N TYR A 76 8.12 -11.48 -0.94
CA TYR A 76 8.50 -11.54 -2.36
C TYR A 76 9.50 -10.44 -2.73
N PHE A 77 9.29 -9.20 -2.26
CA PHE A 77 10.23 -8.11 -2.54
C PHE A 77 11.61 -8.34 -1.92
N LYS A 78 11.69 -8.93 -0.73
CA LYS A 78 12.97 -9.27 -0.10
C LYS A 78 13.73 -10.37 -0.83
N GLU A 79 13.03 -11.30 -1.49
CA GLU A 79 13.65 -12.32 -2.33
C GLU A 79 14.10 -11.75 -3.68
N ALA A 80 13.29 -10.87 -4.27
CA ALA A 80 13.51 -10.36 -5.62
C ALA A 80 14.53 -9.19 -5.70
N TYR A 81 14.80 -8.50 -4.59
CA TYR A 81 15.64 -7.30 -4.57
C TYR A 81 16.82 -7.40 -3.61
N ASP A 82 17.95 -6.79 -4.00
CA ASP A 82 19.10 -6.61 -3.11
C ASP A 82 18.76 -5.56 -2.03
N GLU A 83 18.66 -6.02 -0.78
CA GLU A 83 18.34 -5.18 0.38
C GLU A 83 19.35 -4.05 0.65
N ARG A 84 20.55 -4.14 0.08
CA ARG A 84 21.58 -3.09 0.17
C ARG A 84 21.25 -1.89 -0.71
N LYS A 85 20.43 -2.08 -1.76
CA LYS A 85 19.93 -1.01 -2.64
C LYS A 85 18.47 -0.67 -2.32
N TRP A 86 17.60 -1.67 -2.26
CA TRP A 86 16.17 -1.51 -2.03
C TRP A 86 15.74 -2.31 -0.80
N ASN A 87 15.66 -1.63 0.34
CA ASN A 87 15.30 -2.24 1.62
C ASN A 87 13.79 -2.14 1.87
N PHE A 88 13.06 -3.22 1.59
CA PHE A 88 11.60 -3.28 1.73
C PHE A 88 11.14 -3.63 3.15
N ASN A 89 10.19 -2.86 3.66
CA ASN A 89 9.61 -3.01 5.00
C ASN A 89 8.09 -2.84 4.94
N ALA A 90 7.36 -3.64 5.73
CA ALA A 90 5.95 -3.40 6.04
C ALA A 90 5.87 -2.84 7.46
N ILE A 91 5.34 -1.63 7.60
CA ILE A 91 5.24 -0.93 8.89
C ILE A 91 3.89 -0.22 8.92
N ALA A 92 3.00 -0.60 9.83
CA ALA A 92 1.66 -0.03 9.88
C ALA A 92 1.71 1.46 10.23
N THR A 93 0.76 2.24 9.71
CA THR A 93 0.65 3.68 10.04
C THR A 93 0.43 3.88 11.54
N THR A 94 -0.27 2.92 12.18
CA THR A 94 -0.47 2.89 13.64
C THR A 94 0.83 2.79 14.42
N ASP A 95 1.83 2.09 13.89
CA ASP A 95 3.13 1.94 14.54
C ASP A 95 3.99 3.18 14.32
N ILE A 96 3.99 3.71 13.08
CA ILE A 96 4.76 4.91 12.73
C ILE A 96 4.25 6.13 13.52
N VAL A 97 2.93 6.31 13.61
CA VAL A 97 2.37 7.47 14.34
C VAL A 97 2.67 7.39 15.84
N ALA A 98 2.72 6.17 16.40
CA ALA A 98 2.98 5.97 17.82
C ALA A 98 4.47 6.11 18.16
N ASN A 99 5.38 5.71 17.26
CA ASN A 99 6.82 5.68 17.50
C ASN A 99 7.63 6.09 16.25
N PRO A 100 7.49 7.33 15.74
CA PRO A 100 8.03 7.73 14.44
C PRO A 100 9.55 7.60 14.36
N GLU A 101 10.26 7.96 15.43
CA GLU A 101 11.72 7.90 15.49
C GLU A 101 12.29 6.49 15.32
N THR A 102 11.49 5.45 15.58
CA THR A 102 11.92 4.06 15.36
C THR A 102 12.10 3.78 13.87
N TYR A 103 11.20 4.32 13.04
CA TYR A 103 11.04 3.91 11.65
C TYR A 103 11.52 4.97 10.66
N LEU A 104 11.40 6.25 11.00
CA LEU A 104 11.79 7.38 10.17
C LEU A 104 13.16 7.89 10.60
N LYS A 105 14.09 7.99 9.65
CA LYS A 105 15.48 8.40 9.88
C LYS A 105 15.84 9.49 8.88
N LYS A 106 16.23 10.66 9.39
CA LYS A 106 16.54 11.85 8.60
C LYS A 106 17.56 11.62 7.48
N ASP A 107 18.61 10.85 7.77
CA ASP A 107 19.70 10.62 6.81
C ASP A 107 19.47 9.41 5.89
N VAL A 108 18.26 8.82 5.89
CA VAL A 108 17.91 7.66 5.08
C VAL A 108 16.89 8.04 4.01
N ALA A 109 17.30 7.95 2.74
CA ALA A 109 16.39 8.12 1.62
C ALA A 109 15.25 7.11 1.71
N THR A 110 14.01 7.61 1.83
CA THR A 110 12.83 6.80 2.12
C THR A 110 11.76 7.00 1.07
N VAL A 111 11.24 5.89 0.55
CA VAL A 111 10.03 5.84 -0.28
C VAL A 111 8.89 5.31 0.59
N LEU A 112 7.94 6.18 0.90
CA LEU A 112 6.74 5.82 1.67
C LEU A 112 5.59 5.47 0.71
N VAL A 113 5.16 4.22 0.72
CA VAL A 113 4.04 3.70 -0.09
C VAL A 113 2.82 3.54 0.81
N SER A 114 1.92 4.53 0.79
CA SER A 114 0.77 4.61 1.68
C SER A 114 -0.50 3.99 1.07
N PHE A 115 -1.06 2.99 1.75
CA PHE A 115 -2.32 2.31 1.40
C PHE A 115 -3.47 2.77 2.29
N ALA A 116 -4.59 3.16 1.69
CA ALA A 116 -5.84 3.46 2.40
C ALA A 116 -7.05 3.27 1.48
N ARG A 117 -8.11 2.61 1.98
CA ARG A 117 -9.38 2.47 1.25
C ARG A 117 -10.18 3.79 1.22
N SER A 118 -10.33 4.44 2.37
CA SER A 118 -11.13 5.67 2.50
C SER A 118 -10.30 6.96 2.37
N GLY A 119 -8.98 6.88 2.48
CA GLY A 119 -8.08 8.04 2.55
C GLY A 119 -8.22 8.91 3.81
N ASN A 120 -9.17 8.61 4.70
CA ASN A 120 -9.58 9.47 5.82
C ASN A 120 -9.13 8.96 7.19
N SER A 121 -8.22 7.97 7.25
CA SER A 121 -7.64 7.54 8.53
C SER A 121 -6.73 8.66 9.04
N PRO A 122 -6.93 9.18 10.26
CA PRO A 122 -6.03 10.19 10.84
C PRO A 122 -4.57 9.75 10.82
N GLU A 123 -4.32 8.46 11.04
CA GLU A 123 -2.99 7.86 11.05
C GLU A 123 -2.32 7.87 9.67
N SER A 124 -3.09 7.74 8.58
CA SER A 124 -2.55 7.80 7.21
C SER A 124 -2.02 9.19 6.89
N VAL A 125 -2.76 10.23 7.25
CA VAL A 125 -2.33 11.62 7.04
C VAL A 125 -1.15 11.96 7.96
N ALA A 126 -1.25 11.63 9.25
CA ALA A 126 -0.20 11.89 10.22
C ALA A 126 1.12 11.19 9.88
N THR A 127 1.07 9.97 9.34
CA THR A 127 2.28 9.25 8.90
C THR A 127 3.01 9.99 7.79
N VAL A 128 2.28 10.57 6.83
CA VAL A 128 2.86 11.36 5.74
C VAL A 128 3.45 12.67 6.26
N ASP A 129 2.76 13.34 7.18
CA ASP A 129 3.24 14.59 7.78
C ASP A 129 4.50 14.36 8.62
N LEU A 130 4.54 13.28 9.40
CA LEU A 130 5.74 12.84 10.11
C LEU A 130 6.86 12.56 9.11
N ALA A 131 6.63 11.75 8.07
CA ALA A 131 7.68 11.45 7.09
C ALA A 131 8.27 12.69 6.38
N LYS A 132 7.50 13.78 6.23
CA LYS A 132 7.98 15.05 5.65
C LYS A 132 8.74 15.93 6.62
N ALA A 133 8.46 15.79 7.92
CA ALA A 133 9.08 16.60 8.97
C ALA A 133 10.47 16.09 9.37
N TRP A 134 10.84 14.89 8.92
CA TRP A 134 12.10 14.22 9.24
C TRP A 134 13.11 14.29 8.12
#